data_AF-A0A9D1YZ12-F1
#
_entry.id   AF-A0A9D1YZ12-F1
#
_cell.length_a   1.000
_cell.length_b   1.000
_cell.length_c   1.000
_cell.angle_alpha   90.00
_cell.angle_beta   90.00
_cell.angle_gamma   90.00
#
_symmetry.space_group_name_H-M   'P 1'
#
loop_
_entity.id
_entity.type
_entity.pdbx_description
1 polymer ?
#
loop_
_entity_poly.entity_id
_entity_poly.type
_entity_poly.pdbx_seq_one_letter_code
_entity_poly.pdbx_strand_id
1 'polypeptide(L)' 'MIREYVAANCDDVDEGFEISHSGYMAFVEYRIGPDGGSATVVDVWDKAGNECPDIADALQLLIN' A
#
# COMPACT_ATOMS: atom_id res chain seq x y z
N MET A 1 -5.46 8.83 6.84
CA MET A 1 -4.35 8.79 5.84
C MET A 1 -4.00 7.33 5.57
N ILE A 2 -3.42 6.94 4.43
CA ILE A 2 -3.14 5.52 4.12
C ILE A 2 -2.27 4.84 5.20
N ARG A 3 -1.32 5.57 5.79
CA ARG A 3 -0.51 5.12 6.92
C ARG A 3 -1.34 4.69 8.15
N GLU A 4 -2.41 5.41 8.46
CA GLU A 4 -3.29 5.06 9.59
C GLU A 4 -4.12 3.81 9.27
N TYR A 5 -4.50 3.62 8.00
CA TYR A 5 -5.17 2.42 7.56
C TYR A 5 -4.27 1.19 7.71
N VAL A 6 -3.00 1.28 7.28
CA VAL A 6 -2.02 0.19 7.47
C VAL A 6 -1.85 -0.11 8.96
N ALA A 7 -1.59 0.91 9.79
CA ALA A 7 -1.36 0.71 11.22
C ALA A 7 -2.56 0.13 11.99
N ALA A 8 -3.79 0.37 11.52
CA ALA A 8 -5.00 -0.12 12.18
C ALA A 8 -5.42 -1.53 11.73
N ASN A 9 -4.93 -2.01 10.59
CA ASN A 9 -5.40 -3.26 9.98
C ASN A 9 -4.32 -4.34 9.86
N CYS A 10 -3.03 -4.00 10.01
CA CYS A 10 -1.96 -4.99 9.94
C CYS A 10 -1.65 -5.54 11.34
N ASP A 11 -1.97 -6.81 11.56
CA ASP A 11 -1.92 -7.50 12.86
C ASP A 11 -0.52 -8.05 13.20
N ASP A 12 0.55 -7.30 12.89
CA ASP A 12 1.93 -7.76 13.10
C ASP A 12 2.15 -9.18 12.52
N VAL A 13 1.73 -9.37 11.27
CA VAL A 13 2.07 -10.53 10.43
C VAL A 13 2.48 -10.05 9.04
N ASP A 14 3.37 -10.79 8.36
CA ASP A 14 3.68 -10.52 6.96
C ASP A 14 2.44 -10.79 6.08
N GLU A 15 1.95 -9.77 5.38
CA GLU A 15 0.75 -9.89 4.55
C GLU A 15 0.75 -8.91 3.37
N GLY A 16 -0.03 -9.24 2.34
CA GLY A 16 -0.32 -8.35 1.22
C GLY A 16 -1.81 -8.05 1.18
N PHE A 17 -2.17 -6.80 0.89
CA PHE A 17 -3.56 -6.37 0.80
C PHE A 17 -3.77 -5.37 -0.34
N GLU A 18 -5.03 -5.28 -0.77
CA GLU A 18 -5.46 -4.38 -1.82
C GLU A 18 -6.27 -3.23 -1.24
N ILE A 19 -5.98 -2.01 -1.69
CA ILE A 19 -6.73 -0.80 -1.33
C ILE A 19 -7.40 -0.26 -2.59
N SER A 20 -8.74 -0.25 -2.60
CA SER A 20 -9.50 0.39 -3.67
C SER A 20 -9.92 1.81 -3.27
N HIS A 21 -9.64 2.79 -4.13
CA HIS A 21 -10.07 4.17 -3.92
C HIS A 21 -10.25 4.92 -5.24
N SER A 22 -11.42 5.55 -5.43
CA SER A 22 -11.70 6.45 -6.56
C SER A 22 -11.37 5.87 -7.96
N GLY A 23 -11.56 4.56 -8.13
CA GLY A 23 -11.29 3.86 -9.40
C GLY A 23 -9.83 3.46 -9.61
N TYR A 24 -8.99 3.60 -8.58
CA TYR A 24 -7.66 3.03 -8.50
C TYR A 24 -7.65 1.87 -7.51
N MET A 25 -6.73 0.95 -7.73
CA MET A 25 -6.43 -0.14 -6.82
C MET A 25 -4.92 -0.15 -6.57
N ALA A 26 -4.52 -0.19 -5.31
CA ALA A 26 -3.13 -0.31 -4.91
C ALA A 26 -2.89 -1.66 -4.24
N PHE A 27 -1.84 -2.36 -4.62
CA PHE A 27 -1.34 -3.52 -3.88
C PHE A 27 -0.24 -3.09 -2.92
N VAL A 28 -0.43 -3.40 -1.64
CA VAL A 28 0.50 -3.03 -0.57
C VAL A 28 0.97 -4.30 0.13
N GLU A 29 2.28 -4.43 0.28
CA GLU A 29 2.90 -5.47 1.12
C GLU A 29 3.29 -4.86 2.46
N TYR A 30 2.84 -5.49 3.55
CA TYR A 30 3.31 -5.22 4.89
C TYR A 30 4.27 -6.32 5.34
N ARG A 31 5.44 -5.90 5.85
CA ARG A 31 6.50 -6.78 6.34
C ARG A 31 6.94 -6.33 7.71
N ILE A 32 7.06 -7.27 8.65
CA ILE A 32 7.62 -6.98 9.97
C ILE A 32 9.13 -7.09 9.92
N GLY A 33 9.79 -6.02 10.34
CA GLY A 33 11.22 -5.99 10.59
C GLY A 33 11.56 -5.86 12.08
N PRO A 34 12.86 -5.90 12.41
CA PRO A 34 13.36 -5.68 13.78
C PRO A 34 12.93 -4.33 14.39
N ASP A 35 12.68 -3.33 13.54
CA ASP A 35 12.31 -1.96 13.93
C ASP A 35 10.79 -1.71 13.85
N GLY A 36 10.00 -2.77 13.65
CA GLY A 36 8.54 -2.71 13.49
C GLY A 36 8.09 -3.02 12.06
N GLY A 37 6.80 -2.80 11.82
CA GLY A 37 6.17 -2.98 10.51
C GLY A 37 6.57 -1.95 9.47
N SER A 38 6.76 -2.39 8.23
CA SER A 38 7.00 -1.55 7.07
C SER A 38 5.99 -1.89 5.97
N ALA A 39 5.48 -0.87 5.28
CA ALA A 39 4.54 -1.05 4.18
C ALA A 39 5.13 -0.50 2.87
N THR A 40 5.03 -1.32 1.83
CA THR A 40 5.52 -1.04 0.48
C THR A 40 4.35 -1.05 -0.48
N VAL A 41 4.17 0.03 -1.24
CA VAL A 41 3.28 0.05 -2.39
C VAL A 41 3.99 -0.68 -3.52
N VAL A 42 3.50 -1.85 -3.87
CA VAL A 42 4.11 -2.69 -4.91
C VAL A 42 3.67 -2.22 -6.28
N ASP A 43 2.38 -1.93 -6.44
CA ASP A 43 1.81 -1.51 -7.72
C ASP A 43 0.47 -0.79 -7.52
N VAL A 44 0.10 0.03 -8.50
CA VAL A 44 -1.19 0.73 -8.56
C VAL A 44 -1.73 0.64 -9.98
N TRP A 45 -2.99 0.23 -10.13
CA TRP A 45 -3.67 0.21 -11.43
C TRP A 45 -4.96 1.02 -11.42
N ASP A 46 -5.30 1.60 -12.58
CA ASP A 46 -6.58 2.25 -12.82
C ASP A 46 -7.69 1.22 -13.11
N LYS A 47 -8.94 1.70 -13.21
CA LYS A 47 -10.11 0.87 -13.54
C LYS A 47 -10.06 0.18 -14.90
N ALA A 48 -9.20 0.64 -15.80
CA ALA A 48 -8.99 0.02 -17.12
C ALA A 48 -7.87 -1.04 -17.08
N GLY A 49 -7.20 -1.20 -15.94
CA GLY A 49 -6.11 -2.14 -15.74
C GLY A 49 -4.76 -1.59 -16.18
N ASN A 50 -4.62 -0.28 -16.38
CA ASN A 50 -3.33 0.33 -16.68
C ASN A 50 -2.56 0.57 -15.38
N GLU A 51 -1.31 0.12 -15.34
CA GLU A 51 -0.37 0.47 -14.27
C GLU A 51 -0.14 1.99 -14.21
N CYS A 52 -0.07 2.52 -12.99
CA CYS A 52 0.04 3.93 -12.66
C CYS A 52 1.27 4.17 -11.78
N PRO A 53 2.51 4.02 -12.32
CA PRO A 53 3.74 4.05 -11.52
C PRO A 53 3.94 5.39 -10.79
N ASP A 54 3.61 6.52 -11.42
CA ASP A 54 3.70 7.84 -10.77
C ASP A 54 2.82 7.95 -9.52
N ILE A 55 1.67 7.26 -9.51
CA ILE A 55 0.77 7.21 -8.36
C ILE A 55 1.33 6.25 -7.31
N ALA A 56 1.92 5.13 -7.71
CA ALA A 56 2.58 4.20 -6.80
C ALA A 56 3.72 4.88 -6.03
N ASP A 57 4.58 5.62 -6.73
CA ASP A 57 5.67 6.40 -6.14
C ASP A 57 5.15 7.46 -5.17
N ALA A 58 4.13 8.23 -5.58
CA ALA A 58 3.53 9.24 -4.73
C ALA A 58 2.86 8.63 -3.48
N LEU A 59 2.22 7.47 -3.64
CA LEU A 59 1.57 6.76 -2.53
C LEU A 59 2.59 6.20 -1.55
N GLN A 60 3.72 5.66 -2.05
CA GLN A 60 4.83 5.19 -1.21
C GLN A 60 5.39 6.32 -0.33
N LEU A 61 5.52 7.53 -0.87
CA LEU A 61 5.96 8.72 -0.11
C LEU A 61 4.98 9.13 1.00
N LEU A 62 3.69 8.77 0.88
CA LEU A 62 2.66 9.10 1.87
C LEU A 62 2.47 8.01 2.93
N ILE A 63 2.94 6.79 2.67
CA ILE A 63 2.94 5.66 3.63
C ILE A 63 4.14 5.75 4.58
N ASN A 64 5.31 6.12 4.05
CA ASN A 64 6.57 6.30 4.80
C ASN A 64 6.49 7.50 5.77
#